data_AF-A0A164JTA8-F1
#
_entry.id   AF-A0A164JTA8-F1
#
_cell.length_a   1.000
_cell.length_b   1.000
_cell.length_c   1.000
_cell.angle_alpha   90.00
_cell.angle_beta   90.00
_cell.angle_gamma   90.00
#
_symmetry.space_group_name_H-M   'P 1'
#
loop_
_entity.id
_entity.type
_entity.pdbx_description
1 polymer ?
#
loop_
_entity_poly.entity_id
_entity_poly.type
_entity_poly.pdbx_seq_one_letter_code
_entity_poly.pdbx_strand_id
1 'polypeptide(L)' 'VLNTLDISGLQAKAAAFNDYNFAAPNRSPLAIDNQRTAILELLKKENVVIVKGFTGCGKTTQVPQFVLDECYRTKTL' A
#
# COMPACT_ATOMS: atom_id res chain seq x y z
N VAL A 1 34.37 -0.42 -8.23
CA VAL A 1 33.90 -1.77 -8.62
C VAL A 1 32.72 -2.10 -7.73
N LEU A 2 31.50 -1.76 -8.18
CA LEU A 2 30.27 -2.07 -7.45
C LEU A 2 29.96 -3.55 -7.72
N ASN A 3 30.29 -4.40 -6.75
CA ASN A 3 29.98 -5.82 -6.81
C ASN A 3 28.46 -6.01 -6.93
N THR A 4 28.05 -6.76 -7.96
CA THR A 4 26.92 -7.71 -7.97
C THR A 4 25.88 -7.44 -6.88
N LEU A 5 25.05 -6.42 -7.13
CA LEU A 5 23.86 -6.11 -6.34
C LEU A 5 22.93 -7.34 -6.35
N ASP A 6 22.88 -8.04 -5.21
CA ASP A 6 21.84 -8.96 -4.72
C ASP A 6 20.58 -9.16 -5.61
N ILE A 7 20.76 -9.80 -6.77
CA ILE A 7 19.66 -10.14 -7.69
C ILE A 7 18.72 -11.15 -7.03
N SER A 8 19.25 -12.00 -6.16
CA SER A 8 18.51 -12.97 -5.33
C SER A 8 17.49 -12.31 -4.41
N GLY A 9 17.87 -11.25 -3.70
CA GLY A 9 16.98 -10.52 -2.79
C GLY A 9 15.87 -9.77 -3.53
N LEU A 10 16.17 -9.28 -4.75
CA LEU A 10 15.15 -8.66 -5.61
C LEU A 10 14.14 -9.70 -6.14
N GLN A 11 14.62 -10.88 -6.54
CA GLN A 11 13.77 -12.00 -6.96
C GLN A 11 12.88 -12.51 -5.82
N ALA A 12 13.42 -12.64 -4.61
CA ALA A 12 12.64 -13.07 -3.43
C ALA A 12 11.55 -12.05 -3.05
N LYS A 13 11.84 -10.74 -3.14
CA LYS A 13 10.84 -9.69 -2.93
C LYS A 13 9.74 -9.71 -3.98
N ALA A 14 10.10 -9.91 -5.25
CA ALA A 14 9.13 -10.03 -6.34
C ALA A 14 8.23 -11.27 -6.16
N ALA A 15 8.78 -12.41 -5.74
CA ALA A 15 8.02 -13.62 -5.44
C ALA A 15 7.04 -13.42 -4.29
N ALA A 16 7.51 -12.89 -3.15
CA ALA A 16 6.65 -12.61 -1.99
C ALA A 16 5.50 -11.63 -2.31
N PHE A 17 5.77 -10.66 -3.18
CA PHE A 17 4.76 -9.72 -3.65
C PHE A 17 3.75 -10.39 -4.60
N ASN A 18 4.21 -11.27 -5.49
CA ASN A 18 3.34 -11.96 -6.45
C ASN A 18 2.47 -13.05 -5.79
N ASP A 19 2.96 -13.66 -4.71
CA ASP A 19 2.22 -14.64 -3.91
C ASP A 19 1.26 -14.00 -2.89
N TYR A 20 1.33 -12.66 -2.73
CA TYR A 20 0.46 -11.95 -1.81
C TYR A 20 -0.99 -11.92 -2.32
N ASN A 21 -1.94 -12.23 -1.44
CA ASN A 21 -3.35 -12.17 -1.76
C ASN A 21 -3.90 -10.74 -1.55
N PHE A 22 -4.07 -10.01 -2.65
CA PHE A 22 -4.67 -8.67 -2.67
C PHE A 22 -6.20 -8.65 -2.58
N ALA A 23 -6.85 -9.81 -2.34
CA ALA A 23 -8.28 -9.83 -2.09
C ALA A 23 -8.63 -8.99 -0.85
N ALA A 24 -9.79 -8.32 -0.89
CA ALA A 24 -10.22 -7.47 0.20
C ALA A 24 -10.21 -8.24 1.53
N PRO A 25 -9.64 -7.67 2.61
CA PRO A 25 -9.54 -8.35 3.89
C PRO A 25 -10.95 -8.65 4.41
N ASN A 26 -11.14 -9.87 4.91
CA ASN A 26 -12.40 -10.30 5.49
C ASN A 26 -12.54 -9.71 6.90
N ARG A 27 -12.89 -8.41 6.96
CA ARG A 27 -13.05 -7.65 8.19
C ARG A 27 -14.25 -6.71 8.10
N SER A 28 -14.75 -6.27 9.25
CA SER A 28 -15.73 -5.20 9.31
C SER A 28 -15.17 -3.89 8.72
N PRO A 29 -16.01 -3.07 8.08
CA PRO A 29 -15.61 -1.74 7.62
C PRO A 29 -15.05 -0.89 8.76
N LEU A 30 -13.97 -0.19 8.49
CA LEU A 30 -13.34 0.78 9.39
C LEU A 30 -13.64 2.18 8.88
N ALA A 31 -13.63 3.18 9.78
CA ALA A 31 -13.97 4.56 9.41
C ALA A 31 -13.07 5.13 8.29
N ILE A 32 -11.81 4.69 8.19
CA ILE A 32 -10.88 5.11 7.14
C ILE A 32 -11.23 4.57 5.74
N ASP A 33 -12.05 3.52 5.64
CA ASP A 33 -12.38 2.89 4.34
C ASP A 33 -13.11 3.87 3.41
N ASN A 34 -13.98 4.70 3.99
CA ASN A 34 -14.70 5.76 3.28
C ASN A 34 -13.76 6.83 2.69
N GLN A 35 -12.51 6.89 3.13
CA GLN A 35 -11.51 7.87 2.69
C GLN A 35 -10.51 7.28 1.68
N ARG A 36 -10.61 5.99 1.33
CA ARG A 36 -9.65 5.29 0.45
C ARG A 36 -9.39 6.05 -0.84
N THR A 37 -10.45 6.40 -1.58
CA THR A 37 -10.33 7.09 -2.87
C THR A 37 -9.66 8.44 -2.72
N ALA A 38 -10.09 9.25 -1.76
CA ALA A 38 -9.53 10.58 -1.52
C ALA A 38 -8.04 10.53 -1.17
N ILE A 39 -7.63 9.58 -0.32
CA ILE A 39 -6.21 9.39 0.05
C ILE A 39 -5.37 9.02 -1.17
N LEU A 40 -5.82 8.07 -1.98
CA LEU A 40 -5.09 7.63 -3.17
C LEU A 40 -5.01 8.70 -4.25
N GLU A 41 -6.08 9.47 -4.45
CA GLU A 41 -6.08 10.59 -5.40
C GLU A 41 -5.16 11.73 -4.95
N LEU A 42 -5.11 12.03 -3.65
CA LEU A 42 -4.19 13.02 -3.10
C LEU A 42 -2.74 12.56 -3.25
N LEU A 43 -2.43 11.29 -2.96
CA LEU A 43 -1.07 10.75 -3.11
C LEU A 43 -0.56 10.77 -4.56
N LYS A 44 -1.47 10.72 -5.55
CA LYS A 44 -1.09 10.86 -6.97
C LYS A 44 -0.76 12.30 -7.38
N LYS A 45 -1.24 13.29 -6.62
CA LYS A 45 -1.12 14.72 -6.93
C LYS A 45 -0.08 15.40 -6.07
N GLU A 46 0.08 14.94 -4.83
CA GLU A 46 0.87 15.58 -3.78
C GLU A 46 1.99 14.65 -3.30
N ASN A 47 3.18 15.23 -3.08
CA ASN A 47 4.33 14.47 -2.57
C ASN A 47 4.17 14.08 -1.08
N VAL A 48 3.37 14.83 -0.31
CA VAL A 48 3.18 14.62 1.13
C VAL A 48 1.71 14.84 1.48
N VAL A 49 1.10 13.86 2.13
CA VAL A 49 -0.29 13.91 2.59
C VAL A 49 -0.36 13.64 4.10
N ILE A 50 -1.03 14.51 4.85
CA ILE A 50 -1.24 14.36 6.29
C ILE A 50 -2.60 13.70 6.53
N VAL A 51 -2.62 12.49 7.11
CA VAL A 51 -3.85 11.76 7.45
C VAL A 51 -4.12 11.84 8.96
N LYS A 52 -5.15 12.60 9.35
CA LYS A 52 -5.59 12.75 10.76
C LYS A 52 -6.88 11.97 11.02
N GLY A 53 -6.99 11.36 12.21
CA GLY A 53 -8.21 10.67 12.67
C GLY A 53 -8.04 10.05 14.05
N PHE A 54 -9.13 9.63 14.69
CA PHE A 54 -9.14 9.04 16.04
C PHE A 54 -8.42 7.67 16.11
N THR A 55 -8.11 7.19 17.32
CA THR A 55 -7.48 5.87 17.53
C THR A 55 -8.44 4.74 17.11
N GLY A 56 -7.92 3.66 16.54
CA GLY A 56 -8.78 2.56 16.06
C GLY A 56 -9.53 2.81 14.74
N CYS A 57 -9.44 4.02 14.14
CA CYS A 57 -10.09 4.27 12.84
C CYS A 57 -9.42 3.55 11.65
N GLY A 58 -8.27 2.91 11.85
CA GLY A 58 -7.61 2.06 10.85
C GLY A 58 -6.41 2.67 10.12
N LYS A 59 -5.98 3.91 10.44
CA LYS A 59 -4.89 4.62 9.71
C LYS A 59 -3.61 3.79 9.51
N THR A 60 -2.98 3.36 10.61
CA THR A 60 -1.68 2.67 10.58
C THR A 60 -1.74 1.35 9.82
N THR A 61 -2.89 0.67 9.79
CA THR A 61 -3.06 -0.61 9.12
C THR A 61 -3.53 -0.47 7.67
N GLN A 62 -4.51 0.41 7.40
CA GLN A 62 -5.23 0.43 6.13
C GLN A 62 -4.60 1.39 5.12
N VAL A 63 -4.02 2.51 5.56
CA VAL A 63 -3.40 3.45 4.62
C VAL A 63 -2.23 2.81 3.86
N PRO A 64 -1.29 2.07 4.51
CA PRO A 64 -0.28 1.32 3.77
C PRO A 64 -0.87 0.27 2.83
N GLN A 65 -1.92 -0.45 3.25
CA GLN A 65 -2.59 -1.45 2.42
C GLN A 65 -3.25 -0.81 1.18
N PHE A 66 -3.89 0.35 1.33
CA PHE A 66 -4.49 1.06 0.19
C PHE A 66 -3.45 1.40 -0.88
N VAL A 67 -2.29 1.90 -0.45
CA VAL A 67 -1.17 2.22 -1.35
C VAL A 67 -0.65 0.94 -2.01
N LEU A 68 -0.41 -0.10 -1.22
CA LEU A 68 0.07 -1.39 -1.70
C LEU A 68 -0.88 -2.00 -2.76
N ASP A 69 -2.19 -2.04 -2.47
CA ASP A 69 -3.22 -2.54 -3.37
C ASP A 69 -3.32 -1.72 -4.65
N GLU A 70 -3.24 -0.38 -4.53
CA GLU A 70 -3.30 0.51 -5.68
C GLU A 70 -2.10 0.30 -6.61
N CYS A 71 -0.89 0.19 -6.07
CA CYS A 71 0.32 -0.07 -6.85
C CYS A 71 0.24 -1.43 -7.57
N TYR A 72 -0.28 -2.46 -6.90
CA TYR A 72 -0.51 -3.77 -7.53
C TYR A 72 -1.54 -3.67 -8.66
N ARG A 73 -2.66 -2.97 -8.43
CA ARG A 73 -3.74 -2.79 -9.39
C ARG A 73 -3.32 -2.01 -10.63
N THR A 74 -2.53 -0.95 -10.47
CA THR A 74 -2.07 -0.10 -11.58
C THR A 74 -0.82 -0.63 -12.26
N LYS A 75 -0.09 -1.56 -11.62
CA LYS A 75 1.25 -2.04 -12.04
C LYS A 75 2.28 -0.91 -12.20
N THR A 76 2.06 0.20 -11.50
CA THR A 76 2.86 1.41 -11.58
C THR A 76 2.88 2.08 -10.20
N LEU A 77 4.05 2.54 -9.78
CA LEU A 77 4.15 3.71 -8.89
C LEU A 77 4.11 4.95 -9.78
#